data_AF-A0A558ABT3-F1
#
_entry.id   AF-A0A558ABT3-F1
#
_cell.length_a   1.000
_cell.length_b   1.000
_cell.length_c   1.000
_cell.angle_alpha   90.00
_cell.angle_beta   90.00
_cell.angle_gamma   90.00
#
_symmetry.space_group_name_H-M   'P 1'
#
loop_
_entity.id
_entity.type
_entity.pdbx_description
1 polymer ?
#
loop_
_entity_poly.entity_id
_entity_poly.type
_entity_poly.pdbx_seq_one_letter_code
_entity_poly.pdbx_strand_id
1 'polypeptide(L)'
;MSPLSARAARELGRRLRSAGFRPLPDVADDGELIGTRLWRVRAGYVEYLALRPNGLAHAVRAEATFDYQNPTEHGPVIEHHSGHAINALDWLLTSANPPSGDLLRPYAAPDASGEPDEPGGGR
;
A
#
# COMPACT_ATOMS: atom_id res chain seq x y z
N MET A 1 -7.81 -0.57 26.99
CA MET A 1 -7.82 -1.75 26.09
C MET A 1 -6.43 -2.38 26.11
N SER A 2 -6.35 -3.70 25.95
CA SER A 2 -5.10 -4.46 26.08
C SER A 2 -4.29 -4.49 24.78
N PRO A 3 -2.96 -4.46 24.84
CA PRO A 3 -2.10 -4.62 23.68
C PRO A 3 -2.31 -5.98 23.01
N LEU A 4 -1.89 -6.09 21.75
CA LEU A 4 -1.92 -7.36 21.01
C LEU A 4 -1.14 -8.44 21.77
N SER A 5 -1.70 -9.65 21.83
CA SER A 5 -0.96 -10.80 22.35
C SER A 5 0.26 -11.10 21.46
N ALA A 6 1.32 -11.67 22.04
CA ALA A 6 2.52 -12.03 21.29
C ALA A 6 2.24 -13.01 20.13
N ARG A 7 1.17 -13.81 20.23
CA ARG A 7 0.71 -14.68 19.14
C ARG A 7 0.06 -13.86 18.02
N ALA A 8 -0.84 -12.95 18.37
CA ALA A 8 -1.53 -12.08 17.41
C ALA A 8 -0.55 -11.15 16.67
N ALA A 9 0.42 -10.57 17.39
CA ALA A 9 1.45 -9.72 16.78
C ALA A 9 2.33 -10.49 15.77
N ARG A 10 2.71 -11.74 16.10
CA ARG A 10 3.47 -12.60 15.17
C ARG A 10 2.68 -12.96 13.93
N GLU A 11 1.40 -13.28 14.09
CA GLU A 11 0.53 -13.57 12.95
C GLU A 11 0.34 -12.34 12.06
N LEU A 12 0.02 -11.19 12.66
CA LEU A 12 -0.09 -9.90 11.97
C LEU A 12 1.17 -9.61 11.15
N GLY A 13 2.36 -9.76 11.75
CA GLY A 13 3.63 -9.53 11.08
C GLY A 13 3.89 -10.46 9.89
N ARG A 14 3.49 -11.74 9.96
CA ARG A 14 3.58 -12.67 8.83
C ARG A 14 2.68 -12.24 7.68
N ARG A 15 1.42 -11.91 7.99
CA ARG A 15 0.42 -11.50 7.00
C ARG A 15 0.81 -10.20 6.30
N LEU A 16 1.32 -9.23 7.03
CA LEU A 16 1.84 -7.98 6.47
C LEU A 16 3.02 -8.24 5.51
N ARG A 17 3.97 -9.07 5.93
CA ARG A 17 5.12 -9.44 5.10
C ARG A 17 4.70 -10.17 3.83
N SER A 18 3.81 -11.16 3.92
CA SER A 18 3.31 -11.89 2.74
C SER A 18 2.51 -11.00 1.80
N ALA A 19 1.84 -9.99 2.34
CA ALA A 19 1.08 -9.00 1.58
C ALA A 19 1.95 -7.89 0.96
N GLY A 20 3.27 -7.93 1.16
CA GLY A 20 4.24 -7.00 0.57
C GLY A 20 4.40 -5.67 1.31
N PHE A 21 3.85 -5.53 2.52
CA PHE A 21 4.02 -4.30 3.29
C PHE A 21 5.47 -4.09 3.72
N ARG A 22 5.94 -2.86 3.60
CA ARG A 22 7.24 -2.38 4.05
C ARG A 22 7.06 -1.41 5.21
N PRO A 23 7.90 -1.46 6.25
CA PRO A 23 7.84 -0.51 7.35
C PRO A 23 8.46 0.83 6.95
N LEU A 24 7.89 1.90 7.48
CA LEU A 24 8.37 3.28 7.52
C LEU A 24 8.23 3.78 8.97
N PRO A 25 9.17 4.60 9.46
CA PRO A 25 8.97 5.37 10.69
C PRO A 25 7.66 6.18 10.57
N ASP A 26 6.80 6.14 11.58
CA ASP A 26 5.64 7.02 11.66
C ASP A 26 6.02 8.20 12.54
N VAL A 27 6.13 9.38 11.94
CA VAL A 27 6.67 10.57 12.58
C VAL A 27 5.60 11.65 12.60
N ALA A 28 5.41 12.31 13.75
CA ALA A 28 4.54 13.46 13.88
C ALA A 28 5.14 14.70 13.20
N ASP A 29 4.34 15.76 13.02
CA ASP A 29 4.77 16.98 12.34
C ASP A 29 5.96 17.68 13.02
N ASP A 30 6.18 17.43 14.30
CA ASP A 30 7.31 17.93 15.10
C ASP A 30 8.56 17.04 15.06
N GLY A 31 8.52 15.93 14.31
CA GLY A 31 9.62 14.98 14.21
C GLY A 31 9.58 13.85 15.26
N GLU A 32 8.58 13.77 16.14
CA GLU A 32 8.47 12.70 17.13
C GLU A 32 8.11 11.36 16.48
N LEU A 33 8.83 10.28 16.81
CA LEU A 33 8.48 8.92 16.39
C LEU A 33 7.25 8.42 17.17
N ILE A 34 6.07 8.47 16.53
CA ILE A 34 4.78 8.09 17.14
C ILE A 34 4.38 6.63 16.87
N GLY A 35 5.11 5.92 16.01
CA GLY A 35 4.85 4.50 15.75
C GLY A 35 5.54 3.93 14.53
N THR A 36 4.88 2.96 13.91
CA THR A 36 5.33 2.35 12.65
C THR A 36 4.21 2.41 11.64
N ARG A 37 4.49 3.05 10.51
CA ARG A 37 3.63 3.07 9.34
C ARG A 37 4.09 1.96 8.42
N LEU A 38 3.16 1.15 7.96
CA LEU A 38 3.43 0.13 6.97
C LEU A 38 2.81 0.58 5.66
N TRP A 39 3.48 0.32 4.54
CA TRP A 39 2.98 0.73 3.23
C TRP A 39 3.22 -0.34 2.17
N ARG A 40 2.39 -0.35 1.13
CA ARG A 40 2.65 -1.08 -0.11
C ARG A 40 2.05 -0.34 -1.30
N VAL A 41 2.63 -0.55 -2.48
CA VAL A 41 2.11 -0.02 -3.75
C VAL A 41 1.28 -1.09 -4.44
N ARG A 42 0.15 -0.69 -5.00
CA ARG A 42 -0.74 -1.46 -5.85
C ARG A 42 -1.01 -0.66 -7.12
N ALA A 43 -1.63 -1.28 -8.12
CA ALA A 43 -1.91 -0.59 -9.38
C ALA A 43 -2.91 0.55 -9.16
N GLY A 44 -2.42 1.80 -9.22
CA GLY A 44 -3.22 3.03 -9.05
C GLY A 44 -3.36 3.55 -7.61
N TYR A 45 -2.90 2.82 -6.60
CA TYR A 45 -3.06 3.22 -5.19
C TYR A 45 -1.90 2.80 -4.30
N VAL A 46 -1.66 3.58 -3.25
CA VAL A 46 -0.78 3.23 -2.13
C VAL A 46 -1.64 2.93 -0.92
N GLU A 47 -1.35 1.82 -0.25
CA GLU A 47 -2.04 1.43 0.96
C GLU A 47 -1.14 1.60 2.16
N TYR A 48 -1.64 2.26 3.19
CA TYR A 48 -0.96 2.50 4.45
C TYR A 48 -1.68 1.80 5.60
N LEU A 49 -0.91 1.34 6.58
CA LEU A 49 -1.39 0.84 7.87
C LEU A 49 -0.52 1.41 8.99
N ALA A 50 -1.05 2.38 9.73
CA ALA A 50 -0.40 2.94 10.92
C ALA A 50 -0.79 2.10 12.14
N LEU A 51 0.19 1.40 12.75
CA LEU A 51 -0.03 0.58 13.93
C LEU A 51 0.19 1.40 15.20
N ARG A 52 -0.74 1.29 16.16
CA ARG A 52 -0.63 1.93 17.47
C ARG A 52 -0.23 0.91 18.55
N PRO A 53 0.52 1.33 19.59
CA PRO A 53 0.96 0.42 20.67
C PRO A 53 -0.18 -0.31 21.40
N ASN A 54 -1.39 0.27 21.39
CA ASN A 54 -2.58 -0.29 22.03
C ASN A 54 -3.30 -1.37 21.20
N GLY A 55 -2.75 -1.76 20.04
CA GLY A 55 -3.35 -2.78 19.16
C GLY A 55 -4.40 -2.26 18.18
N LEU A 56 -4.65 -0.94 18.17
CA LEU A 56 -5.43 -0.29 17.13
C LEU A 56 -4.57 -0.01 15.90
N ALA A 57 -5.22 0.14 14.77
CA ALA A 57 -4.59 0.60 13.55
C ALA A 57 -5.51 1.52 12.75
N HIS A 58 -4.86 2.36 11.94
CA HIS A 58 -5.52 3.13 10.91
C HIS A 58 -5.02 2.65 9.55
N ALA A 59 -5.95 2.16 8.73
CA ALA A 59 -5.71 1.74 7.36
C ALA A 59 -6.19 2.83 6.40
N VAL A 60 -5.41 3.08 5.36
CA VAL A 60 -5.70 4.11 4.36
C VAL A 60 -5.39 3.54 2.98
N ARG A 61 -6.25 3.85 2.01
CA ARG A 61 -5.98 3.76 0.58
C ARG A 61 -5.91 5.17 0.02
N ALA A 62 -4.79 5.53 -0.56
CA ALA A 62 -4.56 6.83 -1.18
C ALA A 62 -4.21 6.64 -2.66
N GLU A 63 -4.45 7.66 -3.47
CA GLU A 63 -3.96 7.68 -4.85
C GLU A 63 -2.44 7.54 -4.88
N ALA A 64 -1.93 6.80 -5.87
CA ALA A 64 -0.50 6.62 -6.08
C ALA A 64 0.13 7.84 -6.76
N THR A 65 0.02 9.00 -6.12
CA THR A 65 0.76 10.21 -6.47
C THR A 65 2.04 10.19 -5.65
N PHE A 66 3.18 9.99 -6.31
CA PHE A 66 4.47 9.88 -5.63
C PHE A 66 5.29 11.15 -5.85
N ASP A 67 5.53 11.90 -4.77
CA ASP A 67 6.58 12.91 -4.73
C ASP A 67 7.86 12.27 -4.18
N TYR A 68 8.89 12.16 -5.02
CA TYR A 68 10.19 11.61 -4.62
C TYR A 68 10.89 12.46 -3.55
N GLN A 69 10.50 13.72 -3.40
CA GLN A 69 11.03 14.61 -2.35
C GLN A 69 10.37 14.35 -1.00
N ASN A 70 9.13 13.85 -0.99
CA ASN A 70 8.33 13.64 0.21
C ASN A 70 7.65 12.25 0.17
N PRO A 71 8.39 11.14 0.38
CA PRO A 71 7.86 9.78 0.25
C PRO A 71 6.77 9.44 1.28
N THR A 72 6.58 10.28 2.31
CA THR A 72 5.49 10.19 3.29
C THR A 72 4.23 10.95 2.88
N GLU A 73 4.34 11.86 1.91
CA GLU A 73 3.20 12.52 1.28
C GLU A 73 2.60 11.57 0.25
N HIS A 74 1.39 11.10 0.56
CA HIS A 74 0.59 10.34 -0.37
C HIS A 74 -0.34 11.27 -1.14
N GLY A 75 -0.85 10.79 -2.28
CA GLY A 75 -1.98 11.42 -2.95
C GLY A 75 -3.22 11.53 -2.03
N PRO A 76 -4.32 12.13 -2.52
CA PRO A 76 -5.55 12.24 -1.74
C PRO A 76 -6.01 10.87 -1.21
N VAL A 77 -6.50 10.87 0.02
CA VAL A 77 -7.08 9.67 0.66
C VAL A 77 -8.39 9.36 -0.02
N ILE A 78 -8.49 8.15 -0.58
CA ILE A 78 -9.69 7.65 -1.25
C ILE A 78 -10.61 6.99 -0.21
N GLU A 79 -10.03 6.14 0.63
CA GLU A 79 -10.76 5.37 1.65
C GLU A 79 -9.90 5.21 2.90
N HIS A 80 -10.55 5.15 4.05
CA HIS A 80 -9.87 4.87 5.31
C HIS A 80 -10.72 4.00 6.23
N HIS A 81 -10.04 3.23 7.09
CA HIS A 81 -10.67 2.37 8.08
C HIS A 81 -9.88 2.40 9.39
N SER A 82 -10.58 2.50 10.51
CA SER A 82 -9.96 2.52 11.85
C SER A 82 -10.55 1.40 12.69
N GLY A 83 -9.69 0.67 13.39
CA GLY A 83 -10.15 -0.41 14.24
C GLY A 83 -9.02 -1.22 14.84
N HIS A 84 -9.33 -2.43 15.29
CA HIS A 84 -8.32 -3.39 15.73
C HIS A 84 -7.39 -3.74 14.57
N ALA A 85 -6.08 -3.86 14.82
CA ALA A 85 -5.06 -3.98 13.77
C ALA A 85 -5.32 -5.13 12.77
N ILE A 86 -5.84 -6.25 13.25
CA ILE A 86 -6.21 -7.39 12.40
C ILE A 86 -7.35 -7.01 11.46
N ASN A 87 -8.40 -6.37 11.95
CA ASN A 87 -9.57 -5.99 11.16
C ASN A 87 -9.22 -4.92 10.12
N ALA A 88 -8.36 -3.98 10.50
CA ALA A 88 -7.86 -2.96 9.57
C ALA A 88 -7.04 -3.59 8.44
N LEU A 89 -6.22 -4.60 8.74
CA LEU A 89 -5.51 -5.36 7.71
C LEU A 89 -6.49 -6.19 6.85
N ASP A 90 -7.47 -6.87 7.46
CA ASP A 90 -8.48 -7.63 6.71
C ASP A 90 -9.23 -6.74 5.73
N TRP A 91 -9.60 -5.53 6.14
CA TRP A 91 -10.22 -4.52 5.28
C TRP A 91 -9.33 -4.17 4.08
N LEU A 92 -8.03 -3.90 4.29
CA LEU A 92 -7.08 -3.65 3.20
C LEU A 92 -6.93 -4.84 2.24
N LEU A 93 -6.99 -6.07 2.76
CA LEU A 93 -6.77 -7.26 1.94
C LEU A 93 -8.02 -7.69 1.15
N THR A 94 -9.21 -7.42 1.68
CA THR A 94 -10.50 -7.81 1.06
C THR A 94 -11.04 -6.77 0.09
N SER A 95 -10.86 -5.48 0.39
CA SER A 95 -11.28 -4.38 -0.48
C SER A 95 -10.38 -4.17 -1.71
N ALA A 96 -9.24 -4.88 -1.78
CA ALA A 96 -8.19 -4.66 -2.78
C ALA A 96 -8.32 -5.49 -4.07
N ASN A 97 -9.48 -6.12 -4.33
CA ASN A 97 -9.79 -6.73 -5.63
C ASN A 97 -10.76 -5.85 -6.43
N PRO A 98 -10.31 -4.76 -7.07
CA PRO A 98 -10.92 -4.40 -8.35
C PRO A 98 -10.62 -5.55 -9.33
N PRO A 99 -11.52 -5.84 -10.30
CA PRO A 99 -11.25 -6.86 -11.31
C PRO A 99 -9.89 -6.56 -11.95
N SER A 100 -9.03 -7.58 -12.00
CA SER A 100 -7.71 -7.57 -12.64
C SER A 100 -7.80 -7.44 -14.17
N GLY A 101 -8.64 -6.54 -14.68
CA GLY A 101 -8.67 -6.15 -16.07
C GLY A 101 -7.66 -5.04 -16.31
N ASP A 102 -6.59 -5.36 -17.03
CA ASP A 102 -5.74 -4.41 -17.76
C ASP A 102 -5.01 -3.30 -17.01
N LEU A 103 -4.64 -3.51 -15.75
CA LEU A 103 -3.60 -2.65 -15.17
C LEU A 103 -2.21 -3.18 -15.53
N LEU A 104 -1.68 -2.64 -16.64
CA LEU A 104 -0.27 -2.67 -17.02
C LEU A 104 0.58 -2.59 -15.76
N ARG A 105 1.48 -3.57 -15.59
CA ARG A 105 2.42 -3.60 -14.47
C ARG A 105 3.12 -2.24 -14.41
N PRO A 106 2.94 -1.45 -13.34
CA PRO A 106 3.82 -0.31 -13.14
C PRO A 106 5.22 -0.92 -12.99
N TYR A 107 6.15 -0.51 -13.83
CA TYR A 107 7.53 -1.04 -13.95
C TYR A 107 7.76 -2.32 -14.77
N ALA A 108 6.81 -2.79 -15.60
CA ALA A 108 7.23 -3.66 -16.70
C ALA A 108 8.05 -2.83 -17.68
N ALA A 109 9.26 -3.30 -18.01
CA ALA A 109 9.97 -2.80 -19.17
C ALA A 109 9.03 -2.93 -20.38
N PRO A 110 8.98 -1.96 -21.30
CA PRO A 110 8.24 -2.15 -22.54
C PRO A 110 8.74 -3.45 -23.16
N ASP A 111 7.82 -4.39 -23.40
CA ASP A 111 8.13 -5.63 -24.08
C ASP A 111 8.78 -5.24 -25.42
N ALA A 112 10.08 -5.51 -25.56
CA ALA A 112 10.85 -5.23 -26.76
C ALA A 112 10.54 -6.25 -27.89
N SER A 113 9.26 -6.57 -28.03
CA SER A 113 8.71 -7.57 -28.95
C SER A 113 7.43 -7.02 -29.57
N GLY A 114 7.57 -5.88 -30.22
CA GLY A 114 6.52 -5.26 -31.02
C GLY A 114 7.21 -4.39 -32.05
N GLU A 115 7.82 -5.03 -33.05
CA GLU A 115 8.25 -4.33 -34.27
C GLU A 115 7.05 -3.50 -34.79
N PRO A 116 7.25 -2.22 -35.11
CA PRO A 116 6.22 -1.46 -35.78
C PRO A 116 6.07 -1.98 -37.21
N ASP A 117 4.96 -2.68 -37.48
CA ASP A 117 4.48 -2.87 -38.85
C ASP A 117 4.27 -1.46 -39.45
N GLU A 118 5.16 -1.04 -40.34
CA GLU A 118 5.04 0.20 -41.11
C GLU A 118 3.76 0.15 -41.98
N PRO A 119 2.92 1.20 -41.99
CA PRO A 119 1.77 1.25 -42.87
C PRO A 119 2.08 1.94 -44.20
N GLY A 120 1.90 1.21 -45.32
CA GLY A 120 1.66 1.76 -46.67
C GLY A 120 2.91 2.03 -47.52
N GLY A 121 2.92 1.85 -48.83
CA GLY A 121 1.89 1.51 -49.80
C GLY A 121 2.46 1.60 -51.23
N GLY A 122 1.79 0.92 -52.15
CA GLY A 122 1.87 0.95 -53.62
C GLY A 122 3.00 1.67 -54.35
N ARG A 123 3.74 0.89 -55.14
CA ARG A 123 3.70 0.95 -56.62
C ARG A 123 4.20 -0.35 -57.24
#